data_AF-A0A4V1T8S1-F1
#
_entry.id   AF-A0A4V1T8S1-F1
#
_cell.length_a   1.000
_cell.length_b   1.000
_cell.length_c   1.000
_cell.angle_alpha   90.00
_cell.angle_beta   90.00
_cell.angle_gamma   90.00
#
_symmetry.space_group_name_H-M   'P 1'
#
loop_
_entity.id
_entity.type
_entity.pdbx_description
1 polymer ?
#
loop_
_entity_poly.entity_id
_entity_poly.type
_entity_poly.pdbx_seq_one_letter_code
_entity_poly.pdbx_strand_id
1 'polypeptide(L)' 'MTEKSASEKIDARIAELGGWRGETLARVRALIKEADPEAVEEWK' A
#
# COMPACT_ATOMS: atom_id res chain seq x y z
N MET A 1 -18.03 10.20 9.62
CA MET A 1 -17.47 9.70 8.35
C MET A 1 -16.02 9.35 8.65
N THR A 2 -15.64 8.07 8.62
CA THR A 2 -14.29 7.63 8.97
C THR A 2 -13.34 8.04 7.84
N GLU A 3 -12.31 8.82 8.13
CA GLU A 3 -11.25 9.10 7.16
C GLU A 3 -10.55 7.79 6.81
N LYS A 4 -10.35 7.52 5.52
CA LYS A 4 -9.58 6.36 5.07
C LYS A 4 -8.15 6.47 5.59
N SER A 5 -7.66 5.41 6.23
CA SER A 5 -6.27 5.28 6.61
C SER A 5 -5.35 5.41 5.40
N ALA A 6 -4.08 5.77 5.62
CA ALA A 6 -3.09 5.81 4.56
C ALA A 6 -2.97 4.44 3.85
N SER A 7 -3.03 3.35 4.62
CA SER A 7 -3.05 1.98 4.10
C SER A 7 -4.17 1.76 3.09
N GLU A 8 -5.41 2.15 3.41
CA GLU A 8 -6.55 2.01 2.51
C GLU A 8 -6.44 2.87 1.25
N LYS A 9 -5.81 4.05 1.34
CA LYS A 9 -5.53 4.89 0.16
C LYS A 9 -4.48 4.26 -0.74
N ILE A 10 -3.45 3.66 -0.16
CA ILE A 10 -2.42 2.89 -0.90
C ILE A 10 -3.04 1.66 -1.57
N ASP A 11 -3.90 0.92 -0.87
CA ASP A 11 -4.63 -0.24 -1.43
C ASP A 11 -5.46 0.16 -2.64
N ALA A 12 -6.22 1.24 -2.54
CA ALA A 12 -7.00 1.77 -3.66
C ALA A 12 -6.10 2.15 -4.84
N ARG A 13 -4.98 2.84 -4.58
CA ARG A 13 -4.04 3.25 -5.64
C ARG A 13 -3.41 2.06 -6.36
N ILE A 14 -3.05 1.02 -5.61
CA ILE A 14 -2.49 -0.21 -6.17
C ILE A 14 -3.51 -0.88 -7.10
N ALA A 15 -4.77 -0.95 -6.67
CA ALA A 15 -5.86 -1.48 -7.49
C ALA A 15 -6.11 -0.65 -8.75
N GLU A 16 -6.04 0.69 -8.66
CA GLU A 16 -6.18 1.60 -9.81
C GLU A 16 -5.07 1.46 -10.84
N LEU A 17 -3.83 1.21 -10.40
CA LEU A 17 -2.69 1.07 -11.32
C LEU A 17 -2.83 -0.17 -12.22
N GLY A 18 -3.37 -1.26 -11.67
CA GLY A 18 -3.58 -2.51 -12.38
C GLY A 18 -2.31 -3.13 -12.99
N GLY A 19 -2.48 -4.32 -13.57
CA GLY A 19 -1.42 -5.07 -14.25
C GLY A 19 -0.12 -5.20 -13.44
N TRP A 20 0.99 -5.30 -14.17
CA TRP A 20 2.29 -5.58 -13.55
C TRP A 20 2.76 -4.49 -12.55
N ARG A 21 2.30 -3.25 -12.72
CA ARG A 21 2.66 -2.13 -11.83
C ARG A 21 1.99 -2.26 -10.47
N GLY A 22 0.69 -2.53 -10.45
CA GLY A 22 -0.05 -2.79 -9.22
C GLY A 22 0.51 -4.02 -8.50
N GLU A 23 0.73 -5.11 -9.23
CA GLU A 23 1.29 -6.35 -8.66
C GLU A 23 2.68 -6.14 -8.05
N THR A 24 3.55 -5.39 -8.73
CA THR A 24 4.90 -5.10 -8.23
C THR A 24 4.87 -4.24 -6.96
N LEU A 25 4.06 -3.18 -6.95
CA LEU A 25 3.92 -2.31 -5.77
C LEU A 25 3.33 -3.06 -4.57
N ALA A 26 2.32 -3.90 -4.79
CA ALA A 26 1.75 -4.76 -3.75
C ALA A 26 2.81 -5.68 -3.13
N ARG A 27 3.62 -6.32 -3.97
CA ARG A 27 4.68 -7.22 -3.51
C ARG A 27 5.77 -6.49 -2.73
N VAL A 28 6.24 -5.35 -3.21
CA VAL A 28 7.26 -4.55 -2.50
C VAL A 28 6.73 -4.09 -1.14
N ARG A 29 5.50 -3.60 -1.09
CA ARG A 29 4.84 -3.21 0.17
C ARG A 29 4.75 -4.36 1.17
N ALA A 30 4.39 -5.56 0.71
CA ALA A 30 4.36 -6.74 1.56
C ALA A 30 5.74 -7.09 2.14
N LEU A 31 6.79 -7.01 1.32
CA LEU A 31 8.17 -7.24 1.76
C LEU A 31 8.64 -6.20 2.79
N ILE A 32 8.26 -4.92 2.62
CA ILE A 32 8.60 -3.88 3.60
C ILE A 32 7.96 -4.19 4.95
N LYS A 33 6.67 -4.58 4.98
CA LYS A 33 5.97 -4.94 6.22
C LYS A 33 6.49 -6.21 6.89
N GLU A 34 7.01 -7.15 6.09
CA GLU A 34 7.66 -8.36 6.61
C GLU A 34 9.02 -8.03 7.23
N ALA A 35 9.80 -7.16 6.58
CA ALA A 35 11.12 -6.76 7.06
C ALA A 35 11.06 -5.80 8.26
N ASP A 36 10.05 -4.92 8.29
CA ASP A 36 9.82 -3.95 9.36
C ASP A 36 8.31 -3.85 9.68
N PRO A 37 7.83 -4.60 10.68
CA PRO A 37 6.45 -4.56 11.12
C PRO A 37 6.03 -3.22 11.75
N GLU A 38 6.98 -2.38 12.17
CA GLU A 38 6.71 -1.08 12.78
C GLU A 38 6.63 0.05 11.76
N ALA A 39 6.85 -0.25 10.48
CA ALA A 39 6.75 0.70 9.39
C ALA A 39 5.35 1.33 9.31
N VAL A 40 5.29 2.66 9.44
CA VAL A 40 4.06 3.44 9.31
C VAL A 40 3.86 3.89 7.88
N GLU A 41 2.67 3.64 7.35
CA GLU A 41 2.31 4.05 6.00
C GLU A 41 1.71 5.45 6.02
N GLU A 42 2.18 6.32 5.13
CA GLU A 42 1.67 7.68 4.95
C GLU A 42 1.19 7.90 3.51
N TRP A 43 0.22 8.80 3.35
CA TRP A 43 -0.33 9.18 2.04
C TRP A 43 -0.34 10.70 1.91
N LYS A 44 0.41 11.21 0.93
CA LYS A 44 0.55 12.64 0.63
C LYS A 44 -0.11 13.01 -0.69
#